data_AF-A0A377ZD65-F1
#
_entry.id   AF-A0A377ZD65-F1
#
_cell.length_a   1.000
_cell.length_b   1.000
_cell.length_c   1.000
_cell.angle_alpha   90.00
_cell.angle_beta   90.00
_cell.angle_gamma   90.00
#
_symmetry.space_group_name_H-M   'P 1'
#
loop_
_entity.id
_entity.type
_entity.pdbx_description
1 polymer ?
#
loop_
_entity_poly.entity_id
_entity_poly.type
_entity_poly.pdbx_seq_one_letter_code
_entity_poly.pdbx_strand_id
1 'polypeptide(L)'
;MLRQALPSWKSKSMANAFDNMAGRMDELTAKRLGRTVTINGDEHIAVESHLLPELGPVAGDGINLVIFSAGYQSARGDKVIYKSQVYTVTRWLLFNGKPQICIEEVTGDD
;
A
#
# COMPACT_ATOMS: atom_id res chain seq x y z
N MET A 1 -43.80 -24.54 17.60
CA MET A 1 -43.13 -23.32 17.07
C MET A 1 -41.72 -23.68 16.63
N LEU A 2 -41.48 -23.93 15.34
CA LEU A 2 -40.14 -24.22 14.82
C LEU A 2 -39.47 -22.91 14.37
N ARG A 3 -38.36 -22.53 15.00
CA ARG A 3 -37.44 -21.50 14.48
C ARG A 3 -36.71 -22.10 13.28
N GLN A 4 -36.97 -21.59 12.08
CA GLN A 4 -36.11 -21.86 10.93
C GLN A 4 -34.83 -21.02 11.08
N ALA A 5 -33.68 -21.71 11.21
CA ALA A 5 -32.38 -21.10 11.04
C ALA A 5 -32.13 -20.87 9.55
N LEU A 6 -31.77 -19.63 9.17
CA LEU A 6 -31.40 -19.30 7.79
C LEU A 6 -30.11 -20.04 7.39
N PRO A 7 -30.00 -20.60 6.17
CA PRO A 7 -28.84 -21.36 5.74
C PRO A 7 -27.60 -20.48 5.56
N SER A 8 -26.47 -20.89 6.15
CA SER A 8 -25.21 -20.11 6.26
C SER A 8 -24.42 -19.93 4.95
N TRP A 9 -24.94 -20.36 3.80
CA TRP A 9 -24.23 -20.32 2.53
C TRP A 9 -24.15 -18.91 1.92
N LYS A 10 -25.18 -18.07 2.11
CA LYS A 10 -25.26 -16.75 1.43
C LYS A 10 -24.16 -15.76 1.85
N SER A 11 -23.46 -15.98 2.96
CA SER A 11 -22.44 -15.05 3.48
C SER A 11 -21.02 -15.35 2.98
N LYS A 12 -20.64 -16.63 2.80
CA LYS A 12 -19.26 -17.01 2.43
C LYS A 12 -18.94 -16.75 0.96
N SER A 13 -19.95 -16.83 0.09
CA SER A 13 -19.80 -16.65 -1.36
C SER A 13 -19.59 -15.19 -1.80
N MET A 14 -20.17 -14.22 -1.09
CA MET A 14 -20.07 -12.80 -1.44
C MET A 14 -18.74 -12.19 -0.99
N ALA A 15 -18.26 -12.51 0.23
CA ALA A 15 -16.95 -12.09 0.71
C ALA A 15 -15.84 -12.47 -0.30
N ASN A 16 -15.83 -13.73 -0.73
CA ASN A 16 -14.85 -14.23 -1.70
C ASN A 16 -14.90 -13.54 -3.07
N ALA A 17 -16.06 -13.04 -3.51
CA ALA A 17 -16.22 -12.37 -4.80
C ALA A 17 -15.69 -10.93 -4.76
N PHE A 18 -16.00 -10.20 -3.70
CA PHE A 18 -15.48 -8.84 -3.50
C PHE A 18 -13.98 -8.85 -3.20
N ASP A 19 -13.49 -9.82 -2.41
CA ASP A 19 -12.05 -9.98 -2.14
C ASP A 19 -11.27 -10.27 -3.44
N ASN A 20 -11.81 -11.12 -4.32
CA ASN A 20 -11.22 -11.40 -5.62
C ASN A 20 -11.24 -10.15 -6.53
N MET A 21 -12.34 -9.40 -6.54
CA MET A 21 -12.42 -8.15 -7.29
C MET A 21 -11.40 -7.12 -6.77
N ALA A 22 -11.27 -6.96 -5.45
CA ALA A 22 -10.28 -6.09 -4.82
C ALA A 22 -8.85 -6.51 -5.18
N GLY A 23 -8.53 -7.79 -5.10
CA GLY A 23 -7.22 -8.32 -5.53
C GLY A 23 -6.91 -8.02 -6.99
N ARG A 24 -7.88 -8.21 -7.89
CA ARG A 24 -7.72 -7.88 -9.32
C ARG A 24 -7.57 -6.38 -9.58
N MET A 25 -8.26 -5.54 -8.80
CA MET A 25 -8.11 -4.08 -8.86
C MET A 25 -6.74 -3.64 -8.37
N ASP A 26 -6.22 -4.25 -7.31
CA ASP A 26 -4.88 -3.99 -6.80
C ASP A 26 -3.81 -4.41 -7.82
N GLU A 27 -3.94 -5.60 -8.41
CA GLU A 27 -3.05 -6.07 -9.48
C GLU A 27 -3.04 -5.12 -10.67
N LEU A 28 -4.22 -4.65 -11.10
CA LEU A 28 -4.33 -3.71 -12.21
C LEU A 28 -3.70 -2.36 -11.87
N THR A 29 -3.89 -1.88 -10.65
CA THR A 29 -3.31 -0.63 -10.14
C THR A 29 -1.79 -0.72 -10.10
N ALA A 30 -1.24 -1.79 -9.50
CA ALA A 30 0.19 -2.06 -9.44
C ALA A 30 0.80 -2.17 -10.85
N LYS A 31 0.11 -2.84 -11.78
CA LYS A 31 0.60 -3.00 -13.15
C LYS A 31 0.62 -1.69 -13.96
N ARG A 32 -0.33 -0.79 -13.72
CA ARG A 32 -0.48 0.46 -14.50
C ARG A 32 0.25 1.64 -13.92
N LEU A 33 0.28 1.75 -12.59
CA LEU A 33 0.79 2.92 -11.86
C LEU A 33 2.01 2.58 -11.00
N GLY A 34 2.29 1.30 -10.80
CA GLY A 34 3.38 0.85 -9.95
C GLY A 34 4.74 1.19 -10.53
N ARG A 35 5.67 1.50 -9.63
CA ARG A 35 7.09 1.62 -9.90
C ARG A 35 7.85 0.69 -8.97
N THR A 36 8.96 0.14 -9.45
CA THR A 36 9.90 -0.58 -8.62
C THR A 36 10.57 0.39 -7.64
N VAL A 37 10.60 0.00 -6.38
CA VAL A 37 11.30 0.67 -5.29
C VAL A 37 12.14 -0.37 -4.56
N THR A 38 13.35 -0.02 -4.16
CA THR A 38 14.17 -0.91 -3.32
C THR A 38 14.07 -0.45 -1.88
N ILE A 39 13.58 -1.30 -0.97
CA ILE A 39 13.45 -1.00 0.45
C ILE A 39 14.34 -1.98 1.21
N ASN A 40 15.31 -1.48 1.99
CA ASN A 40 16.27 -2.29 2.74
C ASN A 40 17.03 -3.36 1.92
N GLY A 41 17.09 -3.19 0.60
CA GLY A 41 17.73 -4.14 -0.32
C GLY A 41 16.76 -5.03 -1.11
N ASP A 42 15.49 -5.08 -0.72
CA ASP A 42 14.46 -5.87 -1.40
C ASP A 42 13.64 -5.03 -2.37
N GLU A 43 13.29 -5.62 -3.53
CA GLU A 43 12.45 -4.95 -4.53
C GLU A 43 10.97 -5.07 -4.20
N HIS A 44 10.28 -3.94 -4.25
CA HIS A 44 8.84 -3.84 -4.07
C HIS A 44 8.20 -3.01 -5.18
N ILE A 45 6.90 -3.22 -5.37
CA ILE A 45 6.07 -2.37 -6.24
C ILE A 45 5.36 -1.34 -5.36
N ALA A 46 5.56 -0.07 -5.69
CA ALA A 46 4.95 1.06 -4.99
C ALA A 46 4.20 1.98 -5.96
N VAL A 47 3.12 2.59 -5.48
CA VAL A 47 2.36 3.61 -6.21
C VAL A 47 2.40 4.92 -5.41
N GLU A 48 2.67 6.04 -6.08
CA GLU A 48 2.64 7.35 -5.43
C GLU A 48 1.19 7.68 -5.01
N SER A 49 1.00 8.02 -3.73
CA SER A 49 -0.34 8.22 -3.16
C SER A 49 -1.17 9.29 -3.88
N HIS A 50 -0.54 10.32 -4.45
CA HIS A 50 -1.25 11.37 -5.19
C HIS A 50 -1.88 10.88 -6.52
N LEU A 51 -1.51 9.68 -6.99
CA LEU A 51 -2.12 9.04 -8.15
C LEU A 51 -3.39 8.27 -7.77
N LEU A 52 -3.67 8.09 -6.48
CA LEU A 52 -4.84 7.38 -5.98
C LEU A 52 -5.96 8.40 -5.67
N PRO A 53 -7.11 8.34 -6.36
CA PRO A 53 -8.20 9.31 -6.19
C PRO A 53 -8.78 9.37 -4.78
N GLU A 54 -8.59 8.31 -3.99
CA GLU A 54 -9.09 8.16 -2.61
C GLU A 54 -8.27 8.97 -1.59
N LEU A 55 -7.10 9.49 -1.98
CA LEU A 55 -6.20 10.23 -1.11
C LEU A 55 -6.24 11.72 -1.45
N GLY A 56 -6.73 12.52 -0.50
CA GLY A 56 -6.65 13.98 -0.55
C GLY A 56 -5.21 14.50 -0.47
N PRO A 57 -4.97 15.80 -0.65
CA PRO A 57 -3.64 16.38 -0.58
C PRO A 57 -2.99 16.08 0.78
N VAL A 58 -1.86 15.37 0.76
CA VAL A 58 -1.09 15.08 1.97
C VAL A 58 -0.21 16.29 2.27
N ALA A 59 -0.44 16.91 3.42
CA ALA A 59 0.35 18.04 3.89
C ALA A 59 1.69 17.55 4.47
N GLY A 60 2.75 17.72 3.68
CA GLY A 60 4.15 17.48 4.04
C GLY A 60 5.00 17.31 2.77
N ASP A 61 6.23 17.83 2.77
CA ASP A 61 7.14 17.75 1.60
C ASP A 61 7.64 16.32 1.29
N GLY A 62 7.28 15.33 2.10
CA GLY A 62 7.65 13.93 1.90
C GLY A 62 6.85 13.25 0.78
N ILE A 63 7.50 12.33 0.07
CA ILE A 63 6.86 11.51 -0.96
C ILE A 63 6.08 10.38 -0.27
N ASN A 64 4.81 10.20 -0.63
CA ASN A 64 3.97 9.14 -0.07
C ASN A 64 3.85 7.98 -1.07
N LEU A 65 4.22 6.78 -0.64
CA LEU A 65 4.21 5.56 -1.43
C LEU A 65 3.31 4.51 -0.78
N VAL A 66 2.38 3.93 -1.54
CA VAL A 66 1.61 2.76 -1.14
C VAL A 66 2.27 1.51 -1.70
N ILE A 67 2.60 0.54 -0.84
CA ILE A 67 3.32 -0.68 -1.21
C ILE A 67 2.32 -1.80 -1.56
N PHE A 68 2.40 -2.29 -2.79
CA PHE A 68 1.54 -3.36 -3.31
C PHE A 68 2.16 -4.75 -3.20
N SER A 69 3.47 -4.84 -2.96
CA SER A 69 4.14 -6.11 -2.69
C SER A 69 3.71 -6.70 -1.35
N ALA A 70 3.44 -8.00 -1.34
CA ALA A 70 3.14 -8.73 -0.10
C ALA A 70 4.39 -8.86 0.79
N GLY A 71 4.17 -8.93 2.11
CA GLY A 71 5.22 -9.26 3.09
C GLY A 71 6.09 -8.09 3.54
N TYR A 72 5.98 -6.90 2.94
CA TYR A 72 6.66 -5.71 3.45
C TYR A 72 6.05 -5.26 4.78
N GLN A 73 6.88 -5.17 5.82
CA GLN A 73 6.53 -4.62 7.13
C GLN A 73 7.21 -3.26 7.28
N SER A 74 6.42 -2.19 7.26
CA SER A 74 6.94 -0.82 7.32
C SER A 74 7.53 -0.50 8.68
N ALA A 75 8.76 0.00 8.70
CA ALA A 75 9.41 0.56 9.87
C ALA A 75 9.93 1.98 9.61
N ARG A 76 9.94 2.81 10.65
CA ARG A 76 10.62 4.11 10.58
C ARG A 76 12.13 3.85 10.50
N GLY A 77 12.82 4.54 9.59
CA GLY A 77 14.25 4.36 9.36
C GLY A 77 14.60 3.43 8.20
N ASP A 78 13.60 2.78 7.58
CA ASP A 78 13.85 1.95 6.39
C ASP A 78 14.49 2.78 5.28
N LYS A 79 15.57 2.24 4.68
CA LYS A 79 16.28 2.87 3.58
C LYS A 79 15.55 2.57 2.28
N VAL A 80 15.18 3.61 1.56
CA VAL A 80 14.40 3.51 0.32
C VAL A 80 15.18 4.09 -0.84
N ILE A 81 15.33 3.33 -1.92
CA ILE A 81 15.86 3.81 -3.20
C ILE A 81 14.68 3.95 -4.15
N TYR A 82 14.39 5.18 -4.56
CA TYR A 82 13.26 5.51 -5.41
C TYR A 82 13.67 6.56 -6.46
N LYS A 83 13.32 6.34 -7.73
CA LYS A 83 13.73 7.23 -8.85
C LYS A 83 15.24 7.57 -8.84
N SER A 84 16.08 6.58 -8.49
CA SER A 84 17.54 6.70 -8.36
C SER A 84 18.05 7.61 -7.23
N GLN A 85 17.18 8.03 -6.30
CA GLN A 85 17.53 8.83 -5.14
C GLN A 85 17.32 8.02 -3.84
N VAL A 86 18.11 8.31 -2.80
CA VAL A 86 18.04 7.66 -1.49
C VAL A 86 17.19 8.49 -0.54
N TYR A 87 16.26 7.80 0.13
CA TYR A 87 15.34 8.34 1.11
C TYR A 87 15.31 7.47 2.37
N THR A 88 14.69 7.99 3.41
CA THR A 88 14.38 7.26 4.65
C THR A 88 12.88 7.34 4.94
N VAL A 89 12.29 6.23 5.41
CA VAL A 89 10.90 6.23 5.91
C VAL A 89 10.81 7.03 7.21
N THR A 90 10.03 8.11 7.22
CA THR A 90 9.82 8.97 8.41
C THR A 90 8.53 8.64 9.13
N ARG A 91 7.49 8.26 8.38
CA ARG A 91 6.16 7.90 8.89
C ARG A 91 5.56 6.78 8.05
N TRP A 92 4.62 6.03 8.63
CA TRP A 92 3.82 5.06 7.88
C TRP A 92 2.40 4.95 8.45
N LEU A 93 1.47 4.62 7.56
CA LEU A 93 0.04 4.40 7.82
C LEU A 93 -0.41 3.17 7.00
N LEU A 94 -1.71 2.84 7.08
CA LEU A 94 -2.32 1.84 6.22
C LEU A 94 -3.27 2.49 5.22
N PHE A 95 -3.23 2.02 3.97
CA PHE A 95 -4.15 2.36 2.89
C PHE A 95 -4.79 1.09 2.35
N ASN A 96 -6.10 0.90 2.57
CA ASN A 96 -6.82 -0.33 2.23
C ASN A 96 -6.07 -1.61 2.68
N GLY A 97 -5.54 -1.56 3.90
CA GLY A 97 -4.75 -2.64 4.52
C GLY A 97 -3.30 -2.75 4.06
N LYS A 98 -2.85 -1.94 3.10
CA LYS A 98 -1.48 -1.94 2.57
C LYS A 98 -0.61 -0.89 3.26
N PRO A 99 0.70 -1.13 3.46
CA PRO A 99 1.60 -0.12 4.00
C PRO A 99 1.66 1.11 3.09
N GLN A 100 1.38 2.29 3.66
CA GLN A 100 1.68 3.57 3.06
C GLN A 100 2.84 4.20 3.83
N ILE A 101 3.96 4.41 3.16
CA ILE A 101 5.16 5.01 3.74
C ILE A 101 5.34 6.45 3.25
N CYS A 102 5.73 7.33 4.16
CA CYS A 102 6.21 8.66 3.85
C CYS A 102 7.73 8.62 3.85
N ILE A 103 8.34 8.95 2.71
CA ILE A 103 9.79 8.98 2.52
C ILE A 103 10.25 10.42 2.37
N GLU A 104 11.34 10.75 3.05
CA GLU A 104 11.98 12.07 3.00
C GLU A 104 13.45 11.87 2.60
N GLU A 105 14.02 12.85 1.90
CA GLU A 105 15.42 12.78 1.47
C GLU A 105 16.34 12.70 2.68
N VAL A 106 17.45 11.97 2.54
CA VAL A 106 18.50 11.99 3.56
C VAL A 106 19.30 13.28 3.38
N THR A 107 18.76 14.40 3.86
CA THR A 107 19.53 15.64 4.00
C THR A 107 20.56 15.38 5.10
N GLY A 108 21.85 15.40 4.74
CA GLY A 108 22.90 15.46 5.73
C GLY A 108 22.80 16.81 6.43
N ASP A 109 22.46 16.80 7.72
CA ASP A 109 22.78 17.93 8.60
C ASP A 109 24.30 17.93 8.77
N ASP A 110 25.01 18.64 7.88
CA ASP A 110 26.38 19.13 8.13
C ASP A 110 26.33 20.38 9.03
#